data_AF-A0A7S4RY70-F1
#
_entry.id   AF-A0A7S4RY70-F1
#
_cell.length_a   1.000
_cell.length_b   1.000
_cell.length_c   1.000
_cell.angle_alpha   90.00
_cell.angle_beta   90.00
_cell.angle_gamma   90.00
#
_symmetry.space_group_name_H-M   'P 1'
#
loop_
_entity.id
_entity.type
_entity.pdbx_description
1 polymer ?
#
loop_
_entity_poly.entity_id
_entity_poly.type
_entity_poly.pdbx_seq_one_letter_code
_entity_poly.pdbx_strand_id
1 'polypeptide(L)'
;QSLRRSMRPFGLHKTKLVWSDEFDVDGLPDPTLWSYDIGGNGWGNNELQYYTDRSENAYISSGVLNIRAVRENYQGKEYTSARLVTRNTGDWTYGRVLVRARLLHCTGLGTWPAIWMLPTDWVYGGWPKSGEIDIMEHVGYDTGKVHGTVHTEAFNHGIGTQVGSSIFTNVEDWHVYEVIWSPNAI
;
A
#
# COMPACT_ATOMS: atom_id res chain seq x y z
N GLN A 1 27.97 -8.05 -35.51
CA GLN A 1 26.65 -8.64 -35.18
C GLN A 1 26.23 -8.10 -33.82
N SER A 2 25.30 -7.15 -33.81
CA SER A 2 24.79 -6.52 -32.59
C SER A 2 23.36 -7.03 -32.38
N LEU A 3 23.20 -8.00 -31.48
CA LEU A 3 21.91 -8.49 -31.04
C LEU A 3 21.33 -7.48 -30.06
N ARG A 4 20.57 -6.51 -30.57
CA ARG A 4 19.61 -5.77 -29.74
C ARG A 4 18.54 -6.77 -29.29
N ARG A 5 18.63 -7.25 -28.05
CA ARG A 5 17.49 -7.90 -27.39
C ARG A 5 16.36 -6.88 -27.35
N SER A 6 15.36 -7.05 -28.21
CA SER A 6 14.08 -6.38 -28.01
C SER A 6 13.52 -6.89 -26.69
N MET A 7 13.54 -6.07 -25.64
CA MET A 7 12.57 -6.24 -24.58
C MET A 7 11.22 -6.06 -25.25
N ARG A 8 10.50 -7.17 -25.47
CA ARG A 8 9.07 -7.08 -25.71
C ARG A 8 8.51 -6.39 -24.47
N PRO A 9 7.66 -5.34 -24.60
CA PRO A 9 6.94 -4.83 -23.44
C PRO A 9 6.24 -6.04 -22.82
N PHE A 10 6.40 -6.22 -21.51
CA PHE A 10 5.70 -7.25 -20.75
C PHE A 10 4.24 -7.21 -21.20
N GLY A 11 3.78 -8.33 -21.76
CA GLY A 11 2.71 -8.34 -22.74
C GLY A 11 1.43 -7.64 -22.25
N LEU A 12 0.80 -6.91 -23.17
CA LEU A 12 -0.64 -6.66 -23.20
C LEU A 12 -1.39 -8.01 -23.26
N HIS A 13 -1.29 -8.81 -22.22
CA HIS A 13 -2.26 -9.86 -21.97
C HIS A 13 -3.57 -9.15 -21.66
N LYS A 14 -4.65 -9.60 -22.29
CA LYS A 14 -6.00 -9.08 -22.05
C LYS A 14 -6.33 -9.37 -20.58
N THR A 15 -6.09 -8.41 -19.69
CA THR A 15 -6.35 -8.55 -18.26
C THR A 15 -7.86 -8.48 -18.05
N LYS A 16 -8.44 -9.50 -17.43
CA LYS A 16 -9.84 -9.48 -16.98
C LYS A 16 -9.87 -8.78 -15.63
N LEU A 17 -10.68 -7.72 -15.51
CA LEU A 17 -10.99 -7.12 -14.21
C LEU A 17 -11.76 -8.14 -13.37
N VAL A 18 -11.25 -8.44 -12.17
CA VAL A 18 -11.88 -9.41 -11.25
C VAL A 18 -12.39 -8.76 -9.98
N TRP A 19 -11.88 -7.57 -9.64
CA TRP A 19 -12.25 -6.81 -8.46
C TRP A 19 -11.82 -5.36 -8.65
N SER A 20 -12.63 -4.42 -8.16
CA SER A 20 -12.30 -2.99 -8.10
C SER A 20 -13.21 -2.29 -7.09
N ASP A 21 -12.74 -1.15 -6.61
CA ASP A 21 -13.57 -0.16 -5.93
C ASP A 21 -13.25 1.21 -6.54
N GLU A 22 -14.26 1.84 -7.13
CA GLU A 22 -14.15 3.16 -7.77
C GLU A 22 -14.52 4.29 -6.80
N PHE A 23 -14.96 3.96 -5.57
CA PHE A 23 -15.32 4.90 -4.51
C PHE A 23 -16.41 5.91 -4.93
N ASP A 24 -17.41 5.45 -5.68
CA ASP A 24 -18.50 6.27 -6.24
C ASP A 24 -19.58 6.67 -5.21
N VAL A 25 -19.58 6.05 -4.02
CA VAL A 25 -20.60 6.27 -2.98
C VAL A 25 -19.96 6.98 -1.79
N ASP A 26 -20.36 8.23 -1.57
CA ASP A 26 -19.94 9.02 -0.41
C ASP A 26 -20.31 8.32 0.92
N GLY A 27 -19.43 8.42 1.92
CA GLY A 27 -19.63 7.81 3.24
C GLY A 27 -18.41 7.03 3.72
N LEU A 28 -18.65 5.93 4.43
CA LEU A 28 -17.58 5.01 4.83
C LEU A 28 -17.31 4.00 3.69
N PRO A 29 -16.06 3.51 3.57
CA PRO A 29 -15.71 2.37 2.71
C PRO A 29 -16.68 1.19 2.82
N ASP A 30 -17.01 0.57 1.68
CA ASP A 30 -17.94 -0.56 1.61
C ASP A 30 -17.40 -1.73 2.47
N PRO A 31 -18.12 -2.15 3.53
CA PRO A 31 -17.64 -3.19 4.44
C PRO A 31 -17.64 -4.59 3.80
N THR A 32 -18.23 -4.76 2.62
CA THR A 32 -18.12 -6.00 1.83
C THR A 32 -16.82 -6.08 1.03
N LEU A 33 -16.14 -4.94 0.83
CA LEU A 33 -14.88 -4.82 0.09
C LEU A 33 -13.70 -4.55 1.02
N TRP A 34 -13.91 -3.79 2.10
CA TRP A 34 -12.86 -3.32 2.99
C TRP A 34 -13.15 -3.62 4.45
N SER A 35 -12.08 -3.88 5.19
CA SER A 35 -12.03 -3.92 6.65
C SER A 35 -10.92 -2.99 7.15
N TYR A 36 -10.74 -2.92 8.47
CA TYR A 36 -9.77 -2.04 9.12
C TYR A 36 -8.88 -2.82 10.09
N ASP A 37 -7.58 -2.56 10.04
CA ASP A 37 -6.68 -2.89 11.15
C ASP A 37 -6.79 -1.76 12.19
N ILE A 38 -7.27 -2.06 13.40
CA ILE A 38 -7.56 -1.08 14.47
C ILE A 38 -6.56 -1.20 15.61
N GLY A 39 -6.03 -0.07 16.07
CA GLY A 39 -5.12 -0.02 17.23
C GLY A 39 -3.89 0.85 17.04
N GLY A 40 -3.11 0.98 18.13
CA GLY A 40 -1.89 1.80 18.20
C GLY A 40 -0.72 1.08 18.87
N ASN A 41 -0.55 -0.21 18.66
CA ASN A 41 0.55 -0.99 19.27
C ASN A 41 1.93 -0.74 18.62
N GLY A 42 2.02 0.19 17.67
CA GLY A 42 3.25 0.52 16.95
C GLY A 42 3.51 -0.34 15.70
N TRP A 43 2.66 -1.34 15.42
CA TRP A 43 2.61 -2.08 14.14
C TRP A 43 3.94 -2.70 13.69
N GLY A 44 4.83 -3.02 14.64
CA GLY A 44 6.18 -3.56 14.35
C GLY A 44 7.22 -2.49 14.02
N ASN A 45 6.82 -1.22 13.88
CA ASN A 45 7.63 -0.13 13.36
C ASN A 45 7.73 1.08 14.31
N ASN A 46 7.27 0.96 15.56
CA ASN A 46 7.15 2.07 16.52
C ASN A 46 6.26 3.23 16.00
N GLU A 47 5.25 2.89 15.20
CA GLU A 47 4.27 3.84 14.67
C GLU A 47 3.50 4.57 15.79
N LEU A 48 3.27 5.87 15.60
CA LEU A 48 2.73 6.76 16.65
C LEU A 48 1.20 6.87 16.62
N GLN A 49 0.57 6.53 15.51
CA GLN A 49 -0.87 6.66 15.32
C GLN A 49 -1.66 5.50 15.93
N TYR A 50 -2.90 5.80 16.28
CA TYR A 50 -3.94 4.81 16.51
C TYR A 50 -4.79 4.70 15.24
N TYR A 51 -4.78 3.56 14.56
CA TYR A 51 -5.67 3.32 13.43
C TYR A 51 -7.11 3.15 13.90
N THR A 52 -8.05 3.82 13.23
CA THR A 52 -9.49 3.77 13.51
C THR A 52 -10.30 3.47 12.24
N ASP A 53 -11.59 3.17 12.43
CA ASP A 53 -12.63 3.03 11.41
C ASP A 53 -13.55 4.27 11.35
N ARG A 54 -13.14 5.38 11.98
CA ARG A 54 -13.95 6.60 12.06
C ARG A 54 -13.87 7.42 10.77
N SER A 55 -14.95 8.14 10.46
CA SER A 55 -15.05 9.04 9.31
C SER A 55 -14.03 10.19 9.31
N GLU A 56 -13.44 10.51 10.46
CA GLU A 56 -12.35 11.48 10.59
C GLU A 56 -11.05 10.99 9.93
N ASN A 57 -10.88 9.67 9.84
CA ASN A 57 -9.66 9.02 9.37
C ASN A 57 -9.83 8.30 8.04
N ALA A 58 -11.01 7.76 7.73
CA ALA A 58 -11.33 7.14 6.45
C ALA A 58 -12.73 7.51 5.98
N TYR A 59 -12.84 8.12 4.80
CA TYR A 59 -14.13 8.47 4.20
C TYR A 59 -14.03 8.60 2.69
N ILE A 60 -15.10 8.23 2.01
CA ILE A 60 -15.28 8.46 0.59
C ILE A 60 -16.00 9.79 0.43
N SER A 61 -15.44 10.65 -0.41
CA SER A 61 -16.10 11.88 -0.84
C SER A 61 -15.63 12.25 -2.23
N SER A 62 -16.57 12.61 -3.12
CA SER A 62 -16.26 13.12 -4.46
C SER A 62 -15.48 12.11 -5.32
N GLY A 63 -15.87 10.84 -5.27
CA GLY A 63 -15.29 9.77 -6.10
C GLY A 63 -13.88 9.32 -5.67
N VAL A 64 -13.48 9.61 -4.43
CA VAL A 64 -12.17 9.22 -3.90
C VAL A 64 -12.26 8.77 -2.45
N LEU A 65 -11.52 7.72 -2.10
CA LEU A 65 -11.20 7.38 -0.72
C LEU A 65 -10.19 8.38 -0.16
N ASN A 66 -10.51 8.98 0.97
CA ASN A 66 -9.63 9.83 1.75
C ASN A 66 -9.17 9.05 2.99
N ILE A 67 -7.87 8.80 3.10
CA ILE A 67 -7.23 8.35 4.34
C ILE A 67 -6.51 9.55 4.94
N ARG A 68 -6.85 9.89 6.18
CA ARG A 68 -6.37 11.10 6.84
C ARG A 68 -5.73 10.78 8.19
N ALA A 69 -4.45 11.12 8.30
CA ALA A 69 -3.79 11.22 9.60
C ALA A 69 -4.23 12.52 10.30
N VAL A 70 -4.64 12.43 11.55
CA VAL A 70 -5.10 13.58 12.37
C VAL A 70 -4.30 13.62 13.66
N ARG A 71 -3.82 14.80 14.03
CA ARG A 71 -3.21 15.02 15.35
C ARG A 71 -4.32 15.24 16.38
N GLU A 72 -4.55 14.25 17.23
CA GLU A 72 -5.56 14.27 18.29
C GLU A 72 -5.17 13.29 19.41
N ASN A 73 -5.63 13.57 20.63
CA ASN A 73 -5.47 12.63 21.73
C ASN A 73 -6.55 11.55 21.64
N TYR A 74 -6.18 10.33 21.29
CA TYR A 74 -7.11 9.21 21.15
C TYR A 74 -6.49 7.91 21.65
N GLN A 75 -7.15 7.23 22.60
CA GLN A 75 -6.73 5.93 23.13
C GLN A 75 -5.23 5.86 23.54
N GLY A 76 -4.72 6.94 24.15
CA GLY A 76 -3.33 7.04 24.60
C GLY A 76 -2.31 7.34 23.51
N LYS A 77 -2.74 7.74 22.30
CA LYS A 77 -1.90 8.21 21.20
C LYS A 77 -2.18 9.67 20.87
N GLU A 78 -1.21 10.33 20.25
CA GLU A 78 -1.27 11.73 19.82
C GLU A 78 -1.69 11.90 18.35
N TYR A 79 -1.85 10.79 17.64
CA TYR A 79 -2.27 10.75 16.25
C TYR A 79 -3.28 9.64 16.03
N THR A 80 -4.18 9.86 15.08
CA THR A 80 -5.06 8.84 14.52
C THR A 80 -4.86 8.76 13.02
N SER A 81 -5.17 7.62 12.43
CA SER A 81 -5.16 7.42 10.97
C SER A 81 -6.11 6.26 10.62
N ALA A 82 -6.09 5.79 9.38
CA ALA A 82 -6.77 4.56 8.98
C ALA A 82 -5.83 3.61 8.22
N ARG A 83 -6.06 2.31 8.37
CA ARG A 83 -5.38 1.23 7.66
C ARG A 83 -6.45 0.29 7.12
N LEU A 84 -6.87 0.54 5.88
CA LEU A 84 -7.84 -0.31 5.19
C LEU A 84 -7.16 -1.57 4.68
N VAL A 85 -7.85 -2.70 4.77
CA VAL A 85 -7.37 -4.00 4.32
C VAL A 85 -8.48 -4.74 3.58
N THR A 86 -8.11 -5.55 2.59
CA THR A 86 -9.05 -6.48 1.93
C THR A 86 -9.02 -7.88 2.57
N ARG A 87 -8.38 -8.01 3.75
CA ARG A 87 -8.24 -9.29 4.44
C ARG A 87 -9.62 -9.89 4.72
N ASN A 88 -9.88 -11.08 4.18
CA ASN A 88 -11.16 -11.81 4.22
C ASN A 88 -12.31 -11.22 3.39
N THR A 89 -12.10 -10.13 2.64
CA THR A 89 -13.07 -9.59 1.66
C THR A 89 -12.61 -9.80 0.22
N GLY A 90 -11.30 -9.93 0.00
CA GLY A 90 -10.70 -10.33 -1.27
C GLY A 90 -9.20 -10.54 -1.14
N ASP A 91 -8.74 -11.69 -1.62
CA ASP A 91 -7.33 -12.02 -1.80
C ASP A 91 -7.11 -12.62 -3.18
N TRP A 92 -5.91 -12.39 -3.73
CA TRP A 92 -5.56 -12.80 -5.08
C TRP A 92 -4.19 -13.43 -5.09
N THR A 93 -4.00 -14.38 -6.01
CA THR A 93 -2.68 -14.91 -6.34
C THR A 93 -2.40 -14.57 -7.80
N TYR A 94 -1.33 -13.81 -8.02
CA TYR A 94 -0.94 -13.22 -9.30
C TYR A 94 -1.94 -12.17 -9.81
N GLY A 95 -1.54 -11.47 -10.86
CA GLY A 95 -2.36 -10.50 -11.56
C GLY A 95 -1.69 -9.14 -11.66
N ARG A 96 -2.50 -8.14 -11.94
CA ARG A 96 -2.10 -6.75 -12.07
C ARG A 96 -2.92 -5.95 -11.09
N VAL A 97 -2.25 -5.33 -10.11
CA VAL A 97 -2.90 -4.46 -9.12
C VAL A 97 -2.52 -3.04 -9.47
N LEU A 98 -3.52 -2.17 -9.64
CA LEU A 98 -3.34 -0.75 -9.90
C LEU A 98 -4.07 0.03 -8.82
N VAL A 99 -3.41 1.02 -8.23
CA VAL A 99 -4.02 1.96 -7.30
C VAL A 99 -3.70 3.36 -7.79
N ARG A 100 -4.75 4.13 -8.12
CA ARG A 100 -4.60 5.54 -8.49
C ARG A 100 -4.71 6.39 -7.24
N ALA A 101 -3.62 7.05 -6.84
CA ALA A 101 -3.56 7.82 -5.61
C ALA A 101 -2.73 9.10 -5.77
N ARG A 102 -2.92 10.04 -4.85
CA ARG A 102 -2.05 11.20 -4.62
C ARG A 102 -1.84 11.37 -3.12
N LEU A 103 -0.66 11.82 -2.71
CA LEU A 103 -0.22 11.91 -1.33
C LEU A 103 -0.28 13.36 -0.81
N LEU A 104 -1.48 13.95 -0.93
CA LEU A 104 -1.71 15.35 -0.61
C LEU A 104 -1.39 15.63 0.87
N HIS A 105 -0.53 16.60 1.13
CA HIS A 105 -0.08 16.96 2.49
C HIS A 105 0.70 15.86 3.24
N CYS A 106 1.18 14.83 2.53
CA CYS A 106 2.06 13.79 3.09
C CYS A 106 3.56 14.06 2.86
N THR A 107 3.94 15.33 2.66
CA THR A 107 5.33 15.78 2.48
C THR A 107 5.97 16.30 3.78
N GLY A 108 5.28 16.11 4.91
CA GLY A 108 5.74 16.52 6.24
C GLY A 108 6.58 15.45 6.94
N LEU A 109 7.43 15.87 7.87
CA LEU A 109 8.15 14.92 8.72
C LEU A 109 7.17 14.02 9.49
N GLY A 110 7.36 12.71 9.39
CA GLY A 110 6.60 11.69 10.12
C GLY A 110 5.43 11.07 9.35
N THR A 111 5.02 11.61 8.20
CA THR A 111 4.02 10.94 7.36
C THR A 111 4.64 9.79 6.58
N TRP A 112 3.94 8.66 6.53
CA TRP A 112 4.35 7.46 5.82
C TRP A 112 3.14 6.76 5.18
N PRO A 113 2.60 7.29 4.07
CA PRO A 113 1.60 6.57 3.29
C PRO A 113 2.21 5.34 2.60
N ALA A 114 1.43 4.26 2.55
CA ALA A 114 1.81 3.01 1.90
C ALA A 114 0.61 2.37 1.17
N ILE A 115 0.89 1.75 0.02
CA ILE A 115 0.00 0.85 -0.72
C ILE A 115 0.78 -0.45 -0.88
N TRP A 116 0.30 -1.52 -0.26
CA TRP A 116 1.09 -2.73 -0.08
C TRP A 116 0.18 -3.94 0.13
N MET A 117 0.78 -5.12 0.09
CA MET A 117 0.09 -6.40 0.15
C MET A 117 0.78 -7.35 1.13
N LEU A 118 -0.03 -8.11 1.87
CA LEU A 118 0.39 -9.20 2.75
C LEU A 118 -0.32 -10.51 2.37
N PRO A 119 0.28 -11.67 2.70
CA PRO A 119 -0.37 -12.95 2.56
C PRO A 119 -1.54 -13.12 3.54
N THR A 120 -2.60 -13.82 3.11
CA THR A 120 -3.73 -14.19 3.97
C THR A 120 -3.35 -15.34 4.92
N ASP A 121 -2.76 -16.41 4.39
CA ASP A 121 -2.65 -17.70 5.09
C ASP A 121 -1.33 -17.94 5.86
N TRP A 122 -0.35 -17.02 5.78
CA TRP A 122 0.94 -17.12 6.47
C TRP A 122 1.63 -18.51 6.43
N VAL A 123 1.51 -19.22 5.30
CA VAL A 123 1.87 -20.64 5.15
C VAL A 123 3.34 -20.95 5.49
N TYR A 124 4.23 -19.98 5.32
CA TYR A 124 5.67 -20.11 5.59
C TYR A 124 6.09 -19.58 6.98
N GLY A 125 5.11 -19.20 7.81
CA GLY A 125 5.30 -18.55 9.11
C GLY A 125 5.01 -17.04 9.08
N GLY A 126 5.19 -16.38 10.22
CA GLY A 126 4.99 -14.93 10.32
C GLY A 126 5.95 -14.12 9.45
N TRP A 127 5.74 -12.81 9.40
CA TRP A 127 6.64 -11.91 8.70
C TRP A 127 8.10 -12.07 9.18
N PRO A 128 9.11 -12.08 8.28
CA PRO A 128 9.02 -11.84 6.82
C PRO A 128 8.83 -13.12 5.98
N LYS A 129 8.62 -14.29 6.60
CA LYS A 129 8.72 -15.58 5.91
C LYS A 129 7.66 -15.80 4.84
N SER A 130 6.44 -15.32 5.09
CA SER A 130 5.35 -15.44 4.11
C SER A 130 5.29 -14.30 3.10
N GLY A 131 6.19 -13.31 3.24
CA GLY A 131 6.39 -12.24 2.27
C GLY A 131 5.55 -10.98 2.46
N GLU A 132 5.92 -9.95 1.72
CA GLU A 132 5.28 -8.63 1.62
C GLU A 132 5.60 -8.02 0.26
N ILE A 133 4.65 -7.30 -0.34
CA ILE A 133 4.85 -6.55 -1.59
C ILE A 133 4.42 -5.10 -1.35
N ASP A 134 5.39 -4.20 -1.31
CA ASP A 134 5.16 -2.76 -1.22
C ASP A 134 5.10 -2.18 -2.62
N ILE A 135 3.89 -1.86 -3.07
CA ILE A 135 3.64 -1.29 -4.40
C ILE A 135 4.07 0.19 -4.41
N MET A 136 3.85 0.88 -3.30
CA MET A 136 4.20 2.28 -3.11
C MET A 136 4.41 2.54 -1.63
N GLU A 137 5.58 3.02 -1.26
CA GLU A 137 5.82 3.70 0.01
C GLU A 137 6.41 5.08 -0.26
N HIS A 138 6.03 6.05 0.56
CA HIS A 138 6.62 7.38 0.55
C HIS A 138 6.79 7.84 1.99
N VAL A 139 7.94 8.42 2.31
CA VAL A 139 8.19 9.00 3.64
C VAL A 139 8.32 10.51 3.48
N GLY A 140 7.54 11.27 4.25
CA GLY A 140 7.39 12.70 4.02
C GLY A 140 8.68 13.50 4.11
N TYR A 141 9.66 13.07 4.92
CA TYR A 141 10.96 13.76 4.99
C TYR A 141 11.80 13.61 3.70
N ASP A 142 11.60 12.54 2.93
CA ASP A 142 12.26 12.28 1.63
C ASP A 142 11.24 12.57 0.51
N THR A 143 10.74 13.81 0.51
CA THR A 143 9.62 14.25 -0.35
C THR A 143 9.89 13.93 -1.82
N GLY A 144 8.90 13.32 -2.47
CA GLY A 144 8.93 12.97 -3.89
C GLY A 144 9.57 11.62 -4.20
N LYS A 145 10.28 11.00 -3.25
CA LYS A 145 10.91 9.70 -3.46
C LYS A 145 9.96 8.57 -3.07
N VAL A 146 9.45 7.88 -4.09
CA VAL A 146 8.56 6.74 -3.93
C VAL A 146 9.37 5.45 -4.02
N HIS A 147 9.09 4.51 -3.12
CA HIS A 147 9.73 3.21 -3.04
C HIS A 147 8.76 2.10 -3.46
N GLY A 148 9.30 1.08 -4.11
CA GLY A 148 8.65 -0.21 -4.28
C GLY A 148 9.60 -1.30 -3.82
N THR A 149 9.12 -2.18 -2.94
CA THR A 149 9.95 -3.14 -2.20
C THR A 149 9.26 -4.49 -2.12
N VAL A 150 10.04 -5.56 -2.09
CA VAL A 150 9.56 -6.90 -1.76
C VAL A 150 10.31 -7.39 -0.53
N HIS A 151 9.55 -7.91 0.43
CA HIS A 151 10.12 -8.58 1.60
C HIS A 151 9.86 -10.09 1.56
N THR A 152 10.88 -10.87 1.95
CA THR A 152 10.85 -12.33 2.12
C THR A 152 11.77 -12.72 3.28
N GLU A 153 11.79 -14.00 3.67
CA GLU A 153 12.74 -14.49 4.69
C GLU A 153 14.20 -14.12 4.37
N ALA A 154 14.60 -14.26 3.10
CA ALA A 154 15.97 -13.99 2.66
C ALA A 154 16.24 -12.50 2.37
N PHE A 155 15.21 -11.75 1.98
CA PHE A 155 15.31 -10.37 1.53
C PHE A 155 14.37 -9.48 2.34
N ASN A 156 14.83 -8.91 3.46
CA ASN A 156 13.96 -8.04 4.28
C ASN A 156 14.74 -6.95 5.03
N HIS A 157 14.00 -5.94 5.50
CA HIS A 157 14.58 -4.77 6.17
C HIS A 157 15.18 -5.09 7.54
N GLY A 158 14.72 -6.15 8.22
CA GLY A 158 15.26 -6.57 9.52
C GLY A 158 16.72 -7.01 9.47
N ILE A 159 17.18 -7.49 8.30
CA ILE A 159 18.57 -7.88 8.04
C ILE A 159 19.25 -7.04 6.95
N GLY A 160 18.58 -5.99 6.45
CA GLY A 160 19.13 -5.07 5.46
C GLY A 160 19.32 -5.65 4.05
N THR A 161 18.56 -6.68 3.69
CA THR A 161 18.67 -7.39 2.40
C THR A 161 17.43 -7.23 1.51
N GLN A 162 16.50 -6.33 1.86
CA GLN A 162 15.31 -6.08 1.06
C GLN A 162 15.66 -5.73 -0.40
N VAL A 163 14.83 -6.21 -1.33
CA VAL A 163 14.98 -5.93 -2.75
C VAL A 163 13.94 -4.90 -3.14
N GLY A 164 14.38 -3.77 -3.67
CA GLY A 164 13.49 -2.70 -4.07
C GLY A 164 14.22 -1.62 -4.88
N SER A 165 13.46 -0.65 -5.34
CA SER A 165 13.98 0.53 -6.03
C SER A 165 13.18 1.76 -5.63
N SER A 166 13.64 2.93 -6.07
CA SER A 166 12.93 4.18 -5.84
C SER A 166 12.96 5.08 -7.06
N ILE A 167 11.91 5.86 -7.23
CA ILE A 167 11.79 6.89 -8.26
C ILE A 167 11.41 8.23 -7.64
N PHE A 168 11.78 9.33 -8.29
CA PHE A 168 11.32 10.66 -7.91
C PHE A 168 10.13 11.09 -8.77
N THR A 169 9.08 11.60 -8.13
CA THR A 169 7.90 12.16 -8.77
C THR A 169 7.26 13.24 -7.89
N ASN A 170 6.36 14.05 -8.44
CA ASN A 170 5.52 14.92 -7.63
C ASN A 170 4.38 14.11 -7.00
N VAL A 171 4.55 13.67 -5.76
CA VAL A 171 3.59 12.78 -5.08
C VAL A 171 2.22 13.43 -4.80
N GLU A 172 2.10 14.76 -4.90
CA GLU A 172 0.80 15.45 -4.73
C GLU A 172 -0.07 15.39 -5.99
N ASP A 173 0.51 15.04 -7.14
CA ASP A 173 -0.24 14.74 -8.36
C ASP A 173 -0.83 13.32 -8.31
N TRP A 174 -1.85 13.07 -9.12
CA TRP A 174 -2.38 11.72 -9.28
C TRP A 174 -1.43 10.84 -10.07
N HIS A 175 -1.03 9.71 -9.47
CA HIS A 175 -0.25 8.67 -10.11
C HIS A 175 -0.99 7.34 -10.06
N VAL A 176 -0.66 6.46 -11.00
CA VAL A 176 -1.07 5.06 -10.96
C VAL A 176 0.13 4.27 -10.44
N TYR A 177 -0.01 3.70 -9.25
CA TYR A 177 0.95 2.77 -8.66
C TYR A 177 0.55 1.36 -9.04
N GLU A 178 1.47 0.61 -9.63
CA GLU A 178 1.17 -0.65 -10.28
C GLU A 178 2.17 -1.74 -9.90
N VAL A 179 1.65 -2.94 -9.69
CA VAL A 179 2.45 -4.16 -9.67
C VAL A 179 1.89 -5.17 -10.67
N ILE A 180 2.79 -5.83 -11.39
CA ILE A 180 2.48 -6.98 -12.26
C ILE A 180 3.10 -8.21 -11.62
N TRP A 181 2.29 -8.99 -10.93
CA TRP A 181 2.73 -10.17 -10.21
C TRP A 181 2.39 -11.45 -10.99
N SER A 182 3.41 -12.25 -11.25
CA SER A 182 3.31 -13.56 -11.90
C SER A 182 3.97 -14.65 -11.05
N PRO A 183 3.81 -15.95 -11.39
CA PRO A 183 4.48 -17.03 -10.67
C PRO A 183 6.00 -16.90 -10.59
N ASN A 184 6.62 -16.17 -11.52
CA ASN A 184 8.09 -16.14 -11.69
C ASN A 184 8.71 -14.76 -11.47
N ALA A 185 7.91 -13.71 -11.33
CA ALA A 185 8.40 -12.33 -11.27
C ALA A 185 7.34 -11.38 -10.70
N ILE A 186 7.86 -10.33 -10.07
CA ILE A 186 7.18 -9.09 -9.70
C ILE A 186 7.97 -7.96 -10.37
#